data_AF-A0A094L366-F1
#
_entry.id   AF-A0A094L366-F1
#
_cell.length_a   1.000
_cell.length_b   1.000
_cell.length_c   1.000
_cell.angle_alpha   90.00
_cell.angle_beta   90.00
_cell.angle_gamma   90.00
#
_symmetry.space_group_name_H-M   'P 1'
#
loop_
_entity.id
_entity.type
_entity.pdbx_description
1 polymer ?
#
loop_
_entity_poly.entity_id
_entity_poly.type
_entity_poly.pdbx_seq_one_letter_code
_entity_poly.pdbx_strand_id
1 'polypeptide(L)'
;TKNLDFRRKWDKDEYEKLAEKRLTEEREKKDGKPAQPVKRELLRHRDYKVDLESKLGKTIVITKTTPQSEMGGYYCNVCDCVVKDSINFLDHINGKKRKDN
;
A
#
# COMPACT_ATOMS: atom_id res chain seq x y z
N THR A 1 34.78 14.32 -56.18
CA THR A 1 35.39 15.40 -55.38
C THR A 1 34.67 15.46 -54.04
N LYS A 2 35.29 14.95 -52.97
CA LYS A 2 34.65 14.84 -51.64
C LYS A 2 34.59 16.25 -51.02
N ASN A 3 33.38 16.77 -50.84
CA ASN A 3 33.14 18.09 -50.26
C ASN A 3 33.49 18.02 -48.75
N LEU A 4 34.62 18.62 -48.37
CA LEU A 4 35.10 18.77 -47.00
C LEU A 4 34.51 20.05 -46.38
N ASP A 5 33.19 20.10 -46.23
CA ASP A 5 32.53 21.17 -45.48
C ASP A 5 32.59 20.81 -43.98
N PHE A 6 33.66 21.24 -43.30
CA PHE A 6 33.83 21.04 -41.84
C PHE A 6 32.90 21.94 -40.99
N ARG A 7 32.07 22.76 -41.63
CA ARG A 7 31.13 23.65 -40.95
C ARG A 7 29.80 22.94 -40.77
N ARG A 8 29.47 22.62 -39.51
CA ARG A 8 28.16 22.08 -39.14
C ARG A 8 27.08 23.11 -39.51
N LYS A 9 26.37 22.87 -40.60
CA LYS A 9 25.22 23.68 -41.00
C LYS A 9 24.00 23.16 -40.25
N TRP A 10 23.17 24.08 -39.77
CA TRP A 10 21.92 23.72 -39.13
C TRP A 10 21.02 23.08 -40.19
N ASP A 11 20.75 21.80 -40.03
CA ASP A 11 19.79 21.08 -40.86
C ASP A 11 18.39 21.31 -40.29
N LYS A 12 17.59 22.13 -40.97
CA LYS A 12 16.28 22.54 -40.47
C LYS A 12 15.35 21.35 -40.21
N ASP A 13 15.45 20.29 -41.01
CA ASP A 13 14.60 19.10 -40.90
C ASP A 13 14.93 18.29 -39.63
N GLU A 14 16.22 18.12 -39.34
CA GLU A 14 16.69 17.47 -38.10
C GLU A 14 16.24 18.23 -36.85
N TYR A 15 16.34 19.56 -36.87
CA TYR A 15 15.95 20.38 -35.73
C TYR A 15 14.43 20.48 -35.56
N GLU A 16 13.67 20.42 -36.65
CA GLU A 16 12.20 20.35 -36.63
C GLU A 16 11.73 19.02 -36.03
N LYS A 17 12.29 17.89 -36.47
CA LYS A 17 12.02 16.57 -35.86
C LYS A 17 12.39 16.51 -34.39
N LEU A 18 13.51 17.12 -34.00
CA LEU A 18 13.93 17.17 -32.59
C LEU A 18 12.98 18.04 -31.75
N ALA A 19 12.47 19.13 -32.30
CA ALA A 19 11.48 19.98 -31.63
C ALA A 19 10.13 19.25 -31.47
N GLU A 20 9.68 18.56 -32.52
CA GLU A 20 8.46 17.77 -32.49
C GLU A 20 8.56 16.62 -31.48
N LYS A 21 9.69 15.91 -31.44
CA LYS A 21 9.94 14.84 -30.46
C LYS A 21 9.91 15.35 -29.00
N ARG A 22 10.44 16.53 -28.73
CA ARG A 22 10.33 17.15 -27.38
C ARG A 22 8.88 17.49 -27.05
N LEU A 23 8.13 18.00 -28.01
CA LEU A 23 6.71 18.33 -27.84
C LEU A 23 5.85 17.09 -27.57
N THR A 24 6.14 15.97 -28.25
CA THR A 24 5.44 14.70 -28.01
C THR A 24 5.81 14.10 -26.66
N GLU A 25 7.08 14.09 -26.26
CA GLU A 25 7.49 13.59 -24.93
C GLU A 25 6.90 14.43 -23.78
N GLU A 26 6.84 15.75 -23.92
CA GLU A 26 6.19 16.63 -22.93
C GLU A 26 4.68 16.43 -22.88
N ARG A 27 4.04 16.16 -24.02
CA ARG A 27 2.62 15.83 -24.09
C ARG A 27 2.33 14.47 -23.47
N GLU A 28 3.13 13.44 -23.77
CA GLU A 28 3.00 12.10 -23.17
C GLU A 28 3.28 12.09 -21.65
N LYS A 29 4.19 12.94 -21.16
CA LYS A 29 4.40 13.13 -19.71
C LYS A 29 3.25 13.85 -19.02
N LYS A 30 2.64 14.86 -19.68
CA LYS A 30 1.46 15.56 -19.17
C LYS A 30 0.20 14.70 -19.22
N ASP A 31 0.07 13.88 -20.26
CA ASP A 31 -0.96 12.87 -20.44
C ASP A 31 -0.62 11.58 -19.68
N GLY A 32 0.26 11.67 -18.68
CA GLY A 32 0.49 10.64 -17.68
C GLY A 32 -0.85 10.21 -17.12
N LYS A 33 -1.36 9.11 -17.69
CA LYS A 33 -2.69 8.56 -17.44
C LYS A 33 -2.89 8.57 -15.93
N PRO A 34 -3.95 9.21 -15.40
CA PRO A 34 -4.23 9.14 -13.97
C PRO A 34 -4.27 7.65 -13.65
N ALA A 35 -3.40 7.24 -12.72
CA ALA A 35 -3.27 5.84 -12.33
C ALA A 35 -4.67 5.27 -12.15
N GLN A 36 -5.01 4.25 -12.95
CA GLN A 36 -6.33 3.64 -12.94
C GLN A 36 -6.70 3.39 -11.48
N PRO A 37 -7.83 3.94 -10.97
CA PRO A 37 -8.17 3.78 -9.57
C PRO A 37 -8.28 2.29 -9.31
N VAL A 38 -7.36 1.76 -8.51
CA VAL A 38 -7.32 0.35 -8.14
C VAL A 38 -8.69 0.04 -7.56
N LYS A 39 -9.52 -0.68 -8.32
CA LYS A 39 -10.81 -1.17 -7.88
C LYS A 39 -10.52 -2.20 -6.79
N ARG A 40 -10.45 -1.73 -5.55
CA ARG A 40 -10.38 -2.59 -4.36
C ARG A 40 -11.61 -3.50 -4.41
N GLU A 41 -11.40 -4.81 -4.34
CA GLU A 41 -12.49 -5.79 -4.27
C GLU A 41 -13.50 -5.40 -3.18
N LEU A 42 -14.78 -5.69 -3.44
CA LEU A 42 -15.86 -5.51 -2.47
C LEU A 42 -15.49 -6.21 -1.17
N LEU A 43 -15.77 -5.52 -0.06
CA LEU A 43 -15.43 -5.93 1.30
C LEU A 43 -15.98 -7.33 1.60
N ARG A 44 -15.14 -8.36 1.49
CA ARG A 44 -15.48 -9.73 1.87
C ARG A 44 -15.58 -9.83 3.39
N HIS A 45 -16.58 -10.56 3.88
CA HIS A 45 -16.62 -10.95 5.29
C HIS A 45 -15.42 -11.85 5.59
N ARG A 46 -14.94 -11.89 6.84
CA ARG A 46 -13.90 -12.85 7.23
C ARG A 46 -14.47 -14.27 7.25
N ASP A 47 -13.70 -15.22 6.71
CA ASP A 47 -14.06 -16.64 6.69
C ASP A 47 -13.83 -17.35 8.03
N TYR A 48 -13.10 -16.71 8.97
CA TYR A 48 -12.86 -17.26 10.30
C TYR A 48 -13.61 -16.46 11.37
N LYS A 49 -14.34 -17.18 12.23
CA LYS A 49 -15.02 -16.63 13.40
C LYS A 49 -13.99 -16.38 14.50
N VAL A 50 -13.87 -15.13 14.95
CA VAL A 50 -13.03 -14.78 16.09
C VAL A 50 -13.74 -15.23 17.37
N ASP A 51 -13.11 -16.11 18.13
CA ASP A 51 -13.64 -16.62 19.39
C ASP A 51 -13.27 -15.67 20.54
N LEU A 52 -14.27 -14.93 21.02
CA LEU A 52 -14.17 -14.00 22.14
C LEU A 52 -14.80 -14.55 23.42
N GLU A 53 -15.42 -15.73 23.34
CA GLU A 53 -16.30 -16.25 24.38
C GLU A 53 -15.61 -17.32 25.23
N SER A 54 -14.68 -18.08 24.64
CA SER A 54 -13.98 -19.19 25.30
C SER A 54 -13.13 -18.82 26.53
N LYS A 55 -12.81 -17.53 26.70
CA LYS A 55 -12.05 -17.01 27.86
C LYS A 55 -12.92 -16.26 28.87
N LEU A 56 -14.24 -16.17 28.66
CA LEU A 56 -15.16 -15.56 29.62
C LEU A 56 -15.28 -16.44 30.88
N GLY A 57 -15.26 -15.81 32.06
CA GLY A 57 -15.41 -16.50 33.34
C GLY A 57 -14.18 -17.28 33.83
N LYS A 58 -13.06 -17.27 33.11
CA LYS A 58 -11.80 -17.92 33.53
C LYS A 58 -10.87 -16.90 34.17
N THR A 59 -10.54 -17.11 35.45
CA THR A 59 -9.53 -16.30 36.16
C THR A 59 -8.14 -16.87 35.89
N ILE A 60 -7.31 -16.13 35.17
CA ILE A 60 -5.93 -16.53 34.84
C ILE A 60 -4.97 -15.72 35.71
N VAL A 61 -4.04 -16.39 36.39
CA VAL A 61 -2.98 -15.73 37.16
C VAL A 61 -1.91 -15.23 36.20
N ILE A 62 -1.75 -13.92 36.08
CA ILE A 62 -0.77 -13.30 35.18
C ILE A 62 0.52 -13.06 35.95
N THR A 63 1.62 -13.69 35.53
CA THR A 63 2.98 -13.44 36.05
C THR A 63 3.79 -12.59 35.06
N LYS A 64 4.85 -11.90 35.50
CA LYS A 64 5.68 -11.03 34.63
C LYS A 64 6.36 -11.76 33.46
N THR A 65 6.49 -13.08 33.54
CA THR A 65 7.06 -13.96 32.51
C THR A 65 6.04 -14.50 31.53
N THR A 66 4.75 -14.21 31.72
CA THR A 66 3.68 -14.75 30.85
C THR A 66 3.73 -14.05 29.49
N PRO A 67 3.74 -14.78 28.37
CA PRO A 67 3.76 -14.19 27.04
C PRO A 67 2.52 -13.32 26.81
N GLN A 68 2.70 -12.25 26.03
CA GLN A 68 1.70 -11.21 25.79
C GLN A 68 0.39 -11.75 25.18
N SER A 69 0.43 -12.93 24.57
CA SER A 69 -0.71 -13.71 24.04
C SER A 69 -1.63 -14.30 25.12
N GLU A 70 -1.10 -14.52 26.32
CA GLU A 70 -1.78 -15.10 27.48
C GLU A 70 -2.04 -14.08 28.58
N MET A 71 -1.47 -12.88 28.44
CA MET A 71 -1.80 -11.74 29.30
C MET A 71 -3.27 -11.34 29.10
N GLY A 72 -3.95 -10.99 30.18
CA GLY A 72 -5.37 -10.65 30.18
C GLY A 72 -5.74 -9.64 29.09
N GLY A 73 -6.61 -10.06 28.17
CA GLY A 73 -7.04 -9.30 27.00
C GLY A 73 -7.04 -10.13 25.71
N TYR A 74 -7.23 -9.44 24.59
CA TYR A 74 -7.20 -9.99 23.23
C TYR A 74 -5.89 -9.60 22.55
N TYR A 75 -5.10 -10.60 22.16
CA TYR A 75 -3.81 -10.39 21.49
C TYR A 75 -3.97 -10.34 19.97
N CYS A 76 -3.29 -9.38 19.34
CA CYS A 76 -3.23 -9.25 17.88
C CYS A 76 -1.85 -9.64 17.35
N ASN A 77 -1.79 -10.68 16.50
CA ASN A 77 -0.55 -11.16 15.87
C ASN A 77 0.03 -10.20 14.81
N VAL A 78 -0.75 -9.23 14.32
CA VAL A 78 -0.31 -8.30 13.26
C VAL A 78 0.31 -7.04 13.83
N CYS A 79 -0.11 -6.63 15.02
CA CYS A 79 0.31 -5.36 15.63
C CYS A 79 1.06 -5.57 16.96
N ASP A 80 1.27 -6.83 17.36
CA ASP A 80 1.92 -7.22 18.62
C ASP A 80 1.42 -6.44 19.84
N CYS A 81 0.10 -6.23 19.90
CA CYS A 81 -0.54 -5.47 20.96
C CYS A 81 -1.64 -6.28 21.65
N VAL A 82 -1.85 -5.99 22.93
CA VAL A 82 -2.96 -6.54 23.73
C VAL A 82 -4.04 -5.48 23.83
N VAL A 83 -5.24 -5.83 23.39
CA VAL A 83 -6.43 -4.99 23.48
C VAL A 83 -7.31 -5.52 24.60
N LYS A 84 -7.73 -4.64 25.51
CA LYS A 84 -8.46 -5.05 26.73
C LYS A 84 -9.93 -5.42 26.47
N ASP A 85 -10.57 -4.76 25.51
CA ASP A 85 -11.99 -4.90 25.23
C ASP A 85 -12.26 -5.67 23.92
N SER A 86 -13.34 -6.44 23.90
CA SER A 86 -13.76 -7.23 22.74
C SER A 86 -14.16 -6.35 21.56
N ILE A 87 -14.84 -5.23 21.83
CA ILE A 87 -15.28 -4.27 20.80
C ILE A 87 -14.06 -3.59 20.16
N ASN A 88 -13.11 -3.13 20.99
CA ASN A 88 -11.90 -2.47 20.50
C ASN A 88 -11.01 -3.47 19.74
N PHE A 89 -10.99 -4.75 20.14
CA PHE A 89 -10.28 -5.78 19.38
C PHE A 89 -10.91 -6.00 18.01
N LEU A 90 -12.24 -6.07 17.92
CA LEU A 90 -12.95 -6.20 16.65
C LEU A 90 -12.69 -5.01 15.72
N ASP A 91 -12.71 -3.79 16.25
CA ASP A 91 -12.38 -2.58 15.46
C ASP A 91 -10.91 -2.58 15.04
N HIS A 92 -10.00 -2.99 15.93
CA HIS A 92 -8.60 -3.17 15.62
C HIS A 92 -8.36 -4.20 14.51
N ILE A 93 -9.16 -5.29 14.45
CA ILE A 93 -9.09 -6.23 13.33
C ILE A 93 -9.73 -5.75 12.04
N ASN A 94 -10.70 -4.83 12.13
CA ASN A 94 -11.47 -4.35 10.99
C ASN A 94 -10.96 -3.03 10.40
N GLY A 95 -10.08 -2.34 11.14
CA GLY A 95 -9.51 -1.05 10.79
C GLY A 95 -8.66 -1.08 9.52
N LYS A 96 -8.63 0.06 8.81
CA LYS A 96 -7.94 0.23 7.52
C LYS A 96 -6.48 -0.26 7.53
N LYS A 97 -5.75 0.01 8.62
CA LYS A 97 -4.34 -0.41 8.76
C LYS A 97 -4.11 -1.91 8.62
N ARG A 98 -5.12 -2.76 8.89
CA ARG A 98 -5.01 -4.21 8.68
C ARG A 98 -5.43 -4.66 7.29
N LYS A 99 -6.33 -3.94 6.61
CA LYS A 99 -6.80 -4.30 5.26
C LYS A 99 -5.86 -3.84 4.14
N ASP A 100 -5.07 -2.79 4.40
CA ASP A 100 -4.13 -2.23 3.44
C ASP A 100 -2.74 -2.93 3.47
N ASN A 101 -2.56 -4.01 4.25
CA ASN A 101 -1.36 -4.86 4.29
C ASN A 101 -1.73 -6.34 4.14
#